data_AF-A0A0D7X732-F1
#
_entry.id   AF-A0A0D7X732-F1
#
_cell.length_a   1.000
_cell.length_b   1.000
_cell.length_c   1.000
_cell.angle_alpha   90.00
_cell.angle_beta   90.00
_cell.angle_gamma   90.00
#
_symmetry.space_group_name_H-M   'P 1'
#
loop_
_entity.id
_entity.type
_entity.pdbx_description
1 polymer ?
#
loop_
_entity_poly.entity_id
_entity_poly.type
_entity_poly.pdbx_seq_one_letter_code
_entity_poly.pdbx_strand_id
1 'polypeptide(L)'
;MNVLYQRSPRLRPALREEKLEILRPPAEPSKPSFSIISILIPLMMTLVTIGFYVYMSKTGKMGNSNYLMFQMVTVVMMLTSYTIPFFVYLNNKKEYKRKLEERDRMYREQLQKHREELELKREEQIRTLYEIHGDPQICAQIVKNRNSSLWERSPEDEDFLQVRIGTGQVPFHIKLQIPRPDGYDRDPLLGAADELGEEFRLVDAASIALPLFQSKVVGLVGEREHTLAALRVILAQVTVRHSPDEVKIASFYDEREESEWNWMRWLPHVWDDDRTGRMMSDRSSSAHQLADFLFARLNRRKNNRNERHGKGMEVPC
;
A
#
# COMPACT_ATOMS: atom_id res chain seq x y z
N MET A 1 -22.02 -41.96 17.80
CA MET A 1 -22.25 -41.58 16.38
C MET A 1 -20.98 -40.92 15.87
N ASN A 2 -20.16 -41.65 15.09
CA ASN A 2 -19.06 -41.03 14.34
C ASN A 2 -19.68 -40.36 13.12
N VAL A 3 -19.92 -39.06 13.22
CA VAL A 3 -20.35 -38.27 12.06
C VAL A 3 -19.10 -38.02 11.21
N LEU A 4 -19.06 -38.63 10.02
CA LEU A 4 -18.02 -38.36 9.03
C LEU A 4 -18.20 -36.93 8.52
N TYR A 5 -17.14 -36.12 8.64
CA TYR A 5 -17.10 -34.77 8.08
C TYR A 5 -16.13 -34.77 6.90
N GLN A 6 -16.61 -34.34 5.74
CA GLN A 6 -15.77 -34.18 4.56
C GLN A 6 -15.62 -32.69 4.28
N ARG A 7 -14.37 -32.20 4.28
CA ARG A 7 -14.03 -30.82 3.96
C ARG A 7 -14.45 -30.51 2.52
N SER A 8 -15.21 -29.43 2.32
CA SER A 8 -15.52 -28.92 0.99
C SER A 8 -14.31 -28.15 0.42
N PRO A 9 -14.11 -28.14 -0.91
CA PRO A 9 -13.11 -27.28 -1.54
C PRO A 9 -13.34 -25.80 -1.18
N ARG A 10 -12.28 -25.11 -0.79
CA ARG A 10 -12.33 -23.70 -0.35
C ARG A 10 -12.01 -22.78 -1.53
N LEU A 11 -12.87 -21.78 -1.76
CA LEU A 11 -12.56 -20.66 -2.65
C LEU A 11 -11.92 -19.54 -1.80
N ARG A 12 -10.63 -19.29 -2.02
CA ARG A 12 -9.86 -18.32 -1.24
C ARG A 12 -9.82 -16.97 -1.96
N PRO A 13 -10.36 -15.88 -1.37
CA PRO A 13 -10.07 -14.55 -1.89
C PRO A 13 -8.60 -14.25 -1.61
N ALA A 14 -7.87 -13.78 -2.62
CA ALA A 14 -6.44 -13.54 -2.53
C ALA A 14 -6.13 -12.10 -2.90
N LEU A 15 -5.46 -11.39 -1.98
CA LEU A 15 -4.86 -10.11 -2.28
C LEU A 15 -3.54 -10.37 -3.02
N ARG A 16 -3.48 -10.01 -4.30
CA ARG A 16 -2.27 -10.16 -5.12
C ARG A 16 -1.45 -8.89 -5.05
N GLU A 17 -0.15 -9.02 -4.76
CA GLU A 17 0.71 -7.84 -4.66
C GLU A 17 0.75 -7.15 -6.02
N GLU A 18 0.22 -5.94 -6.07
CA GLU A 18 0.16 -5.12 -7.27
C GLU A 18 1.10 -3.92 -7.11
N LYS A 19 1.67 -3.48 -8.22
CA LYS A 19 2.53 -2.29 -8.24
C LYS A 19 1.83 -1.24 -9.09
N LEU A 20 1.60 -0.07 -8.50
CA LEU A 20 1.07 1.09 -9.21
C LEU A 20 2.16 2.15 -9.27
N GLU A 21 2.52 2.55 -10.49
CA GLU A 21 3.51 3.61 -10.74
C GLU A 21 2.82 4.94 -10.94
N ILE A 22 3.17 5.92 -10.10
CA ILE A 22 2.72 7.29 -10.27
C ILE A 22 3.72 7.99 -11.19
N LEU A 23 3.23 8.46 -12.33
CA LEU A 23 4.09 9.14 -13.30
C LEU A 23 4.56 10.49 -12.76
N ARG A 24 5.73 10.92 -13.23
CA ARG A 24 6.24 12.27 -12.99
C ARG A 24 5.31 13.31 -13.63
N PRO A 25 5.19 14.50 -13.02
CA PRO A 25 4.49 15.60 -13.66
C PRO A 25 5.17 15.97 -14.99
N PRO A 26 4.41 16.47 -15.98
CA PRO A 26 4.99 16.98 -17.22
C PRO A 26 6.06 18.05 -16.94
N ALA A 27 7.07 18.15 -17.81
CA ALA A 27 8.13 19.16 -17.66
C ALA A 27 7.54 20.58 -17.65
N GLU A 28 8.17 21.48 -16.90
CA GLU A 28 7.76 22.88 -16.87
C GLU A 28 7.84 23.51 -18.28
N PRO A 29 6.86 24.32 -18.69
CA PRO A 29 6.95 25.07 -19.94
C PRO A 29 8.14 26.03 -19.89
N SER A 30 8.77 26.30 -21.03
CA SER A 30 9.89 27.23 -21.10
C SER A 30 9.46 28.65 -20.71
N LYS A 31 10.22 29.27 -19.80
CA LYS A 31 9.97 30.67 -19.40
C LYS A 31 10.13 31.58 -20.62
N PRO A 32 9.20 32.53 -20.85
CA PRO A 32 9.32 33.47 -21.95
C PRO A 32 10.58 34.32 -21.71
N SER A 33 11.59 34.11 -22.56
CA SER A 33 12.82 34.89 -22.49
C SER A 33 12.61 36.23 -23.20
N PHE A 34 12.99 37.30 -22.52
CA PHE A 34 13.05 38.60 -23.15
C PHE A 34 14.34 38.64 -23.98
N SER A 35 14.23 38.47 -25.30
CA SER A 35 15.40 38.47 -26.17
C SER A 35 15.99 39.87 -26.24
N ILE A 36 17.08 40.11 -25.50
CA ILE A 36 17.80 41.40 -25.50
C ILE A 36 18.22 41.77 -26.92
N ILE A 37 18.56 40.76 -27.75
CA ILE A 37 18.89 40.90 -29.17
C ILE A 37 17.75 41.55 -29.97
N SER A 38 16.50 41.21 -29.65
CA SER A 38 15.32 41.77 -30.31
C SER A 38 15.06 43.25 -29.96
N ILE A 39 15.67 43.78 -28.89
CA ILE A 39 15.74 45.22 -28.62
C ILE A 39 17.01 45.83 -29.20
N LEU A 40 18.15 45.15 -29.06
CA LEU A 40 19.46 45.69 -29.38
C LEU A 40 19.66 45.91 -30.89
N ILE A 41 19.15 45.03 -31.75
CA ILE A 41 19.26 45.17 -33.20
C ILE A 41 18.47 46.40 -33.70
N PRO A 42 17.17 46.57 -33.34
CA PRO A 42 16.46 47.80 -33.64
C PRO A 42 17.14 49.02 -33.04
N LEU A 43 17.61 48.96 -31.78
CA LEU A 43 18.29 50.08 -31.14
C LEU A 43 19.55 50.52 -31.90
N MET A 44 20.39 49.57 -32.33
CA MET A 44 21.56 49.87 -33.16
C MET A 44 21.17 50.44 -34.52
N MET A 45 20.18 49.84 -35.20
CA MET A 45 19.69 50.37 -36.48
C MET A 45 19.13 51.78 -36.35
N THR A 46 18.46 52.08 -35.23
CA THR A 46 17.96 53.42 -34.92
C THR A 46 19.07 54.43 -34.68
N LEU A 47 20.13 54.05 -33.96
CA LEU A 47 21.31 54.91 -33.78
C LEU A 47 22.00 55.19 -35.11
N VAL A 48 22.12 54.19 -35.99
CA VAL A 48 22.70 54.35 -37.34
C VAL A 48 21.86 55.28 -38.20
N THR A 49 20.53 55.15 -38.20
CA THR A 49 19.64 56.03 -38.97
C THR A 49 19.63 57.46 -38.45
N ILE A 50 19.68 57.67 -37.12
CA ILE A 50 19.81 59.00 -36.51
C ILE A 50 21.17 59.62 -36.85
N GLY A 51 22.26 58.85 -36.77
CA GLY A 51 23.60 59.32 -37.13
C GLY A 51 23.70 59.73 -38.61
N PHE A 52 23.13 58.91 -39.50
CA PHE A 52 23.02 59.21 -40.92
C PHE A 52 22.18 60.46 -41.19
N TYR A 53 21.08 60.64 -40.45
CA TYR A 53 20.24 61.83 -40.51
C TYR A 53 21.01 63.12 -40.15
N VAL A 54 21.75 63.11 -39.03
CA VAL A 54 22.55 64.28 -38.59
C VAL A 54 23.66 64.59 -39.59
N TYR A 55 24.31 63.56 -40.14
CA TYR A 55 25.34 63.74 -41.17
C TYR A 55 24.76 64.38 -42.43
N MET A 56 23.67 63.86 -42.97
CA MET A 56 23.07 64.36 -44.21
C MET A 56 22.47 65.77 -44.06
N SER A 57 21.95 66.09 -42.86
CA SER A 57 21.46 67.43 -42.52
C SER A 57 22.58 68.48 -42.53
N LYS A 58 23.79 68.14 -42.06
CA LYS A 58 24.95 69.03 -42.11
C LYS A 58 25.50 69.26 -43.52
N THR A 59 25.30 68.32 -44.45
CA THR A 59 25.83 68.39 -45.83
C THR A 59 24.92 69.17 -46.80
N GLY A 60 23.81 69.75 -46.34
CA GLY A 60 23.06 70.77 -47.08
C GLY A 60 22.21 70.31 -48.28
N LYS A 61 22.06 69.00 -48.54
CA LYS A 61 21.24 68.46 -49.64
C LYS A 61 19.77 68.22 -49.27
N MET A 62 19.18 69.15 -48.50
CA MET A 62 17.89 68.97 -47.82
C MET A 62 16.66 69.45 -48.63
N GLY A 63 16.74 69.44 -49.97
CA GLY A 63 15.75 70.09 -50.84
C GLY A 63 14.75 69.17 -51.55
N ASN A 64 14.69 67.87 -51.25
CA ASN A 64 13.90 66.92 -52.04
C ASN A 64 12.71 66.34 -51.25
N SER A 65 11.51 66.33 -51.86
CA SER A 65 10.26 65.79 -51.29
C SER A 65 10.38 64.35 -50.77
N ASN A 66 11.32 63.58 -51.33
CA ASN A 66 11.63 62.21 -50.93
C ASN A 66 12.16 62.06 -49.48
N TYR A 67 12.67 63.12 -48.85
CA TYR A 67 13.22 63.05 -47.48
C TYR A 67 12.14 63.01 -46.39
N LEU A 68 11.04 63.74 -46.55
CA LEU A 68 9.89 63.69 -45.63
C LEU A 68 9.25 62.30 -45.64
N MET A 69 9.20 61.67 -46.82
CA MET A 69 8.72 60.29 -46.98
C MET A 69 9.61 59.29 -46.23
N PHE A 70 10.93 59.45 -46.31
CA PHE A 70 11.89 58.61 -45.59
C PHE A 70 11.76 58.73 -44.06
N GLN A 71 11.48 59.94 -43.56
CA GLN A 71 11.31 60.23 -42.14
C GLN A 71 10.04 59.59 -41.56
N MET A 72 8.94 59.62 -42.32
CA MET A 72 7.70 58.95 -41.92
C MET A 72 7.86 57.42 -41.90
N VAL A 73 8.54 56.85 -42.90
CA VAL A 73 8.79 55.39 -42.96
C VAL A 73 9.69 54.93 -41.81
N THR A 74 10.72 55.70 -41.43
CA THR A 74 11.61 55.34 -40.32
C THR A 74 10.93 55.40 -38.96
N VAL A 75 10.09 56.41 -38.71
CA VAL A 75 9.30 56.49 -37.46
C VAL A 75 8.29 55.34 -37.36
N VAL A 76 7.62 54.99 -38.46
CA VAL A 76 6.68 53.85 -38.49
C VAL A 76 7.41 52.53 -38.29
N MET A 77 8.59 52.33 -38.91
CA MET A 77 9.43 51.14 -38.68
C MET A 77 9.92 51.04 -37.23
N MET A 78 10.31 52.16 -36.61
CA MET A 78 10.69 52.18 -35.19
C MET A 78 9.53 51.74 -34.30
N LEU A 79 8.36 52.34 -34.46
CA LEU A 79 7.17 52.01 -33.68
C LEU A 79 6.76 50.54 -33.84
N THR A 80 6.75 50.03 -35.07
CA THR A 80 6.45 48.61 -35.32
C THR A 80 7.51 47.68 -34.74
N SER A 81 8.80 48.03 -34.84
CA SER A 81 9.88 47.17 -34.37
C SER A 81 9.94 47.03 -32.85
N TYR A 82 9.46 48.00 -32.07
CA TYR A 82 9.38 47.90 -30.60
C TYR A 82 8.04 47.36 -30.10
N THR A 83 6.93 47.69 -30.79
CA THR A 83 5.60 47.23 -30.37
C THR A 83 5.40 45.74 -30.59
N ILE A 84 5.89 45.17 -31.70
CA ILE A 84 5.71 43.74 -32.01
C ILE A 84 6.36 42.83 -30.93
N PRO A 85 7.64 42.98 -30.56
CA PRO A 85 8.26 42.16 -29.50
C PRO A 85 7.56 42.32 -28.15
N PHE A 86 7.08 43.53 -27.84
CA PHE A 86 6.33 43.80 -26.61
C PHE A 86 5.00 43.05 -26.56
N PHE A 87 4.19 43.12 -27.63
CA PHE A 87 2.93 42.36 -27.71
C PHE A 87 3.16 40.85 -27.74
N VAL A 88 4.20 40.38 -28.43
CA VAL A 88 4.61 38.96 -28.44
C VAL A 88 5.01 38.50 -27.04
N TYR A 89 5.79 39.29 -26.30
CA TYR A 89 6.16 38.98 -24.92
C TYR A 89 4.94 38.91 -23.99
N LEU A 90 4.01 39.87 -24.09
CA LEU A 90 2.77 39.85 -23.30
C LEU A 90 1.93 38.60 -23.61
N ASN A 91 1.79 38.24 -24.89
CA ASN A 91 1.07 37.04 -25.29
C ASN A 91 1.76 35.77 -24.79
N ASN A 92 3.08 35.66 -24.95
CA ASN A 92 3.87 34.52 -24.47
C ASN A 92 3.81 34.40 -22.94
N LYS A 93 3.78 35.50 -22.20
CA LYS A 93 3.62 35.51 -20.74
C LYS A 93 2.24 34.99 -20.34
N LYS A 94 1.18 35.39 -21.06
CA LYS A 94 -0.18 34.89 -20.84
C LYS A 94 -0.28 33.39 -21.17
N GLU A 95 0.30 32.97 -22.28
CA GLU A 95 0.32 31.57 -22.71
C GLU A 95 1.13 30.69 -21.75
N TYR A 96 2.27 31.17 -21.26
CA TYR A 96 3.08 30.50 -20.23
C TYR A 96 2.28 30.28 -18.95
N LYS A 97 1.57 31.31 -18.46
CA LYS A 97 0.71 31.17 -17.28
C LYS A 97 -0.42 30.16 -17.51
N ARG A 98 -1.06 30.19 -18.68
CA ARG A 98 -2.11 29.22 -19.04
C ARG A 98 -1.56 27.79 -19.07
N LYS A 99 -0.39 27.57 -19.68
CA LYS A 99 0.26 26.25 -19.75
C LYS A 99 0.65 25.71 -18.38
N LEU A 100 1.10 26.58 -17.47
CA LEU A 100 1.36 26.21 -16.07
C LEU A 100 0.08 25.77 -15.35
N GLU A 101 -1.00 26.55 -15.47
CA GLU A 101 -2.29 26.20 -14.85
C GLU A 101 -2.89 24.92 -15.44
N GLU A 102 -2.77 24.72 -16.76
CA GLU A 102 -3.19 23.50 -17.45
C GLU A 102 -2.39 22.28 -16.98
N ARG A 103 -1.06 22.42 -16.85
CA ARG A 103 -0.16 21.38 -16.31
C ARG A 103 -0.57 20.96 -14.90
N ASP A 104 -0.71 21.92 -14.00
CA ASP A 104 -1.07 21.67 -12.61
C ASP A 104 -2.45 21.00 -12.51
N ARG A 105 -3.42 21.48 -13.30
CA ARG A 105 -4.77 20.91 -13.34
C ARG A 105 -4.74 19.46 -13.84
N MET A 106 -4.11 19.19 -14.97
CA MET A 106 -4.06 17.84 -15.55
C MET A 106 -3.37 16.84 -14.61
N TYR A 107 -2.30 17.25 -13.94
CA TYR A 107 -1.60 16.37 -13.01
C TYR A 107 -2.43 16.09 -11.76
N ARG A 108 -3.09 17.10 -11.19
CA ARG A 108 -3.99 16.90 -10.04
C ARG A 108 -5.20 16.04 -10.40
N GLU A 109 -5.76 16.21 -11.59
CA GLU A 109 -6.82 15.34 -12.09
C GLU A 109 -6.35 13.88 -12.23
N GLN A 110 -5.11 13.66 -12.69
CA GLN A 110 -4.52 12.32 -12.73
C GLN A 110 -4.33 11.73 -11.33
N LEU A 111 -3.78 12.49 -10.38
CA LEU A 111 -3.63 12.05 -8.99
C LEU A 111 -4.99 11.73 -8.35
N GLN A 112 -6.02 12.52 -8.65
CA GLN A 112 -7.37 12.28 -8.15
C GLN A 112 -7.97 10.97 -8.69
N LYS A 113 -7.76 10.65 -9.98
CA LYS A 113 -8.16 9.35 -10.54
C LYS A 113 -7.43 8.19 -9.86
N HIS A 114 -6.13 8.33 -9.61
CA HIS A 114 -5.38 7.33 -8.85
C HIS A 114 -5.87 7.20 -7.42
N ARG A 115 -6.22 8.32 -6.74
CA ARG A 115 -6.82 8.27 -5.40
C ARG A 115 -8.12 7.46 -5.41
N GLU A 116 -9.03 7.73 -6.35
CA GLU A 116 -10.29 7.00 -6.46
C GLU A 116 -10.07 5.49 -6.70
N GLU A 117 -9.13 5.13 -7.56
CA GLU A 117 -8.74 3.74 -7.78
C GLU A 117 -8.17 3.09 -6.50
N LEU A 118 -7.30 3.80 -5.79
CA LEU A 118 -6.67 3.31 -4.55
C LEU A 118 -7.68 3.17 -3.39
N GLU A 119 -8.69 4.04 -3.30
CA GLU A 119 -9.78 3.90 -2.33
C GLU A 119 -10.57 2.62 -2.57
N LEU A 120 -10.94 2.32 -3.82
CA LEU A 120 -11.64 1.07 -4.16
C LEU A 120 -10.81 -0.16 -3.76
N LYS A 121 -9.49 -0.09 -3.96
CA LYS A 121 -8.54 -1.14 -3.56
C LYS A 121 -8.38 -1.24 -2.05
N ARG A 122 -8.42 -0.12 -1.32
CA ARG A 122 -8.42 -0.07 0.15
C ARG A 122 -9.66 -0.77 0.70
N GLU A 123 -10.84 -0.46 0.18
CA GLU A 123 -12.09 -1.13 0.56
C GLU A 123 -12.08 -2.64 0.23
N GLU A 124 -11.56 -3.00 -0.94
CA GLU A 124 -11.34 -4.40 -1.33
C GLU A 124 -10.44 -5.12 -0.33
N GLN A 125 -9.31 -4.52 0.07
CA GLN A 125 -8.40 -5.08 1.07
C GLN A 125 -9.10 -5.29 2.42
N ILE A 126 -9.83 -4.30 2.92
CA ILE A 126 -10.57 -4.40 4.19
C ILE A 126 -11.58 -5.55 4.12
N ARG A 127 -12.38 -5.60 3.05
CA ARG A 127 -13.40 -6.64 2.85
C ARG A 127 -12.76 -8.02 2.79
N THR A 128 -11.71 -8.20 1.99
CA THR A 128 -11.03 -9.50 1.87
C THR A 128 -10.39 -9.95 3.17
N LEU A 129 -9.73 -9.06 3.92
CA LEU A 129 -9.17 -9.40 5.24
C LEU A 129 -10.28 -9.80 6.23
N TYR A 130 -11.42 -9.11 6.17
CA TYR A 130 -12.59 -9.46 6.98
C TYR A 130 -13.20 -10.80 6.55
N GLU A 131 -13.26 -11.14 5.26
CA GLU A 131 -13.72 -12.45 4.78
C GLU A 131 -12.79 -13.59 5.23
N ILE A 132 -11.46 -13.38 5.16
CA ILE A 132 -10.46 -14.39 5.54
C ILE A 132 -10.50 -14.65 7.05
N HIS A 133 -10.44 -13.59 7.86
CA HIS A 133 -10.28 -13.71 9.31
C HIS A 133 -11.61 -13.70 10.08
N GLY A 134 -12.64 -13.03 9.55
CA GLY A 134 -14.00 -13.03 10.09
C GLY A 134 -14.15 -12.36 11.45
N ASP A 135 -15.39 -12.20 11.87
CA ASP A 135 -15.71 -11.86 13.26
C ASP A 135 -15.78 -13.12 14.13
N PRO A 136 -15.14 -13.15 15.32
CA PRO A 136 -15.24 -14.30 16.22
C PRO A 136 -16.69 -14.70 16.53
N GLN A 137 -17.62 -13.76 16.52
CA GLN A 137 -19.05 -13.93 16.73
C GLN A 137 -19.67 -14.86 15.69
N ILE A 138 -19.15 -14.87 14.46
CA ILE A 138 -19.62 -15.72 13.36
C ILE A 138 -19.21 -17.19 13.58
N CYS A 139 -18.16 -17.47 14.38
CA CYS A 139 -17.70 -18.83 14.65
C CYS A 139 -18.83 -19.73 15.20
N ALA A 140 -19.68 -19.19 16.09
CA ALA A 140 -20.83 -19.93 16.60
C ALA A 140 -21.84 -20.28 15.51
N GLN A 141 -22.07 -19.38 14.56
CA GLN A 141 -22.98 -19.61 13.42
C GLN A 141 -22.42 -20.66 12.45
N ILE A 142 -21.12 -20.64 12.18
CA ILE A 142 -20.43 -21.63 11.34
C ILE A 142 -20.66 -23.05 11.90
N VAL A 143 -20.45 -23.23 13.21
CA VAL A 143 -20.64 -24.52 13.87
C VAL A 143 -22.11 -24.93 13.89
N LYS A 144 -23.01 -24.02 14.30
CA LYS A 144 -24.45 -24.31 14.42
C LYS A 144 -25.07 -24.73 13.09
N ASN A 145 -24.70 -24.04 12.01
CA ASN A 145 -25.24 -24.28 10.68
C ASN A 145 -24.44 -25.33 9.89
N ARG A 146 -23.33 -25.85 10.45
CA ARG A 146 -22.38 -26.74 9.76
C ARG A 146 -21.99 -26.20 8.39
N ASN A 147 -21.64 -24.91 8.37
CA ASN A 147 -21.23 -24.22 7.15
C ASN A 147 -19.99 -24.91 6.55
N SER A 148 -19.85 -24.90 5.23
CA SER A 148 -18.67 -25.43 4.51
C SER A 148 -17.35 -24.78 4.96
N SER A 149 -17.40 -23.60 5.58
CA SER A 149 -16.25 -22.95 6.20
C SER A 149 -15.76 -23.60 7.51
N LEU A 150 -16.47 -24.59 8.05
CA LEU A 150 -16.01 -25.35 9.20
C LEU A 150 -14.79 -26.19 8.80
N TRP A 151 -13.70 -26.06 9.56
CA TRP A 151 -12.43 -26.75 9.34
C TRP A 151 -11.87 -26.57 7.93
N GLU A 152 -12.11 -25.42 7.29
CA GLU A 152 -11.72 -25.18 5.90
C GLU A 152 -10.21 -25.00 5.68
N ARG A 153 -9.45 -24.61 6.72
CA ARG A 153 -8.02 -24.28 6.60
C ARG A 153 -7.13 -25.51 6.72
N SER A 154 -6.21 -25.66 5.80
CA SER A 154 -5.22 -26.74 5.71
C SER A 154 -3.81 -26.25 6.05
N PRO A 155 -2.89 -27.09 6.54
CA PRO A 155 -1.47 -26.73 6.73
C PRO A 155 -0.75 -26.20 5.48
N GLU A 156 -1.29 -26.47 4.29
CA GLU A 156 -0.76 -25.97 3.01
C GLU A 156 -1.18 -24.53 2.71
N ASP A 157 -2.20 -24.01 3.41
CA ASP A 157 -2.69 -22.65 3.22
C ASP A 157 -1.80 -21.63 3.93
N GLU A 158 -1.60 -20.45 3.31
CA GLU A 158 -0.80 -19.36 3.91
C GLU A 158 -1.44 -18.77 5.18
N ASP A 159 -2.77 -18.88 5.32
CA ASP A 159 -3.55 -18.40 6.46
C ASP A 159 -3.76 -19.47 7.54
N PHE A 160 -3.06 -20.60 7.43
CA PHE A 160 -3.04 -21.63 8.47
C PHE A 160 -2.55 -21.06 9.80
N LEU A 161 -3.34 -21.25 10.85
CA LEU A 161 -3.09 -20.72 12.20
C LEU A 161 -2.89 -19.19 12.27
N GLN A 162 -3.44 -18.43 11.31
CA GLN A 162 -3.58 -16.99 11.43
C GLN A 162 -4.89 -16.61 12.12
N VAL A 163 -4.82 -16.09 13.35
CA VAL A 163 -6.00 -15.84 14.19
C VAL A 163 -6.26 -14.34 14.35
N ARG A 164 -7.50 -13.88 14.17
CA ARG A 164 -7.82 -12.46 14.36
C ARG A 164 -7.70 -12.10 15.83
N ILE A 165 -6.98 -11.02 16.11
CA ILE A 165 -6.83 -10.46 17.47
C ILE A 165 -7.55 -9.12 17.64
N GLY A 166 -7.92 -8.47 16.54
CA GLY A 166 -8.66 -7.21 16.61
C GLY A 166 -8.74 -6.52 15.25
N THR A 167 -8.98 -5.22 15.34
CA THR A 167 -9.04 -4.29 14.21
C THR A 167 -8.03 -3.18 14.42
N GLY A 168 -7.29 -2.82 13.38
CA GLY A 168 -6.30 -1.75 13.45
C GLY A 168 -5.68 -1.45 12.10
N GLN A 169 -4.44 -0.95 12.12
CA GLN A 169 -3.73 -0.52 10.93
C GLN A 169 -2.91 -1.65 10.33
N VAL A 170 -3.02 -1.86 9.03
CA VAL A 170 -2.19 -2.83 8.27
C VAL A 170 -1.52 -2.14 7.07
N PRO A 171 -0.36 -2.61 6.61
CA PRO A 171 0.23 -2.10 5.37
C PRO A 171 -0.74 -2.25 4.19
N PHE A 172 -0.79 -1.22 3.34
CA PHE A 172 -1.54 -1.32 2.10
C PHE A 172 -0.87 -2.32 1.15
N HIS A 173 -1.68 -3.15 0.50
CA HIS A 173 -1.17 -4.28 -0.26
C HIS A 173 -0.56 -3.89 -1.61
N ILE A 174 -0.98 -2.73 -2.16
CA ILE A 174 -0.43 -2.20 -3.41
C ILE A 174 0.82 -1.38 -3.11
N LYS A 175 1.92 -1.73 -3.77
CA LYS A 175 3.20 -1.02 -3.64
C LYS A 175 3.21 0.17 -4.61
N LEU A 176 3.03 1.37 -4.05
CA LEU A 176 3.10 2.63 -4.80
C LEU A 176 4.56 2.98 -5.14
N GLN A 177 4.83 3.18 -6.43
CA GLN A 177 6.11 3.72 -6.89
C GLN A 177 5.94 5.22 -7.15
N ILE A 178 6.42 6.01 -6.19
CA ILE A 178 6.34 7.45 -6.20
C ILE A 178 7.54 8.01 -6.98
N PRO A 179 7.33 9.02 -7.84
CA PRO A 179 8.43 9.65 -8.57
C PRO A 179 9.37 10.38 -7.61
N ARG A 180 10.66 10.04 -7.66
CA ARG A 180 11.69 10.75 -6.87
C ARG A 180 12.06 12.09 -7.52
N PRO A 181 12.37 13.13 -6.75
CA PRO A 181 12.94 14.37 -7.28
C PRO A 181 14.35 14.10 -7.83
N ASP A 182 14.67 14.67 -8.99
CA ASP A 182 16.02 14.64 -9.55
C ASP A 182 16.81 15.86 -9.07
N GLY A 183 17.91 15.62 -8.33
CA GLY A 183 18.78 16.69 -7.85
C GLY A 183 18.10 17.65 -6.88
N TYR A 184 18.00 18.93 -7.25
CA TYR A 184 17.41 20.00 -6.44
C TYR A 184 16.02 20.44 -6.93
N ASP A 185 15.38 19.65 -7.80
CA ASP A 185 14.04 19.97 -8.29
C ASP A 185 13.02 19.99 -7.13
N ARG A 186 12.32 21.13 -6.98
CA ARG A 186 11.32 21.38 -5.93
C ARG A 186 9.97 21.68 -6.57
N ASP A 187 9.56 20.85 -7.51
CA ASP A 187 8.22 20.94 -8.08
C ASP A 187 7.16 20.62 -7.01
N PRO A 188 6.23 21.54 -6.69
CA PRO A 188 5.13 21.28 -5.76
C PRO A 188 4.27 20.08 -6.15
N LEU A 189 4.21 19.74 -7.44
CA LEU A 189 3.45 18.58 -7.93
C LEU A 189 4.07 17.25 -7.48
N LEU A 190 5.40 17.18 -7.33
CA LEU A 190 6.06 16.00 -6.75
C LEU A 190 5.67 15.83 -5.28
N GLY A 191 5.50 16.93 -4.54
CA GLY A 191 5.00 16.90 -3.16
C GLY A 191 3.58 16.32 -3.08
N ALA A 192 2.69 16.69 -4.00
CA ALA A 192 1.33 16.13 -4.05
C ALA A 192 1.31 14.62 -4.34
N ALA A 193 2.26 14.11 -5.13
CA ALA A 193 2.41 12.66 -5.37
C ALA A 193 2.94 11.92 -4.14
N ASP A 194 3.85 12.54 -3.38
CA ASP A 194 4.38 12.00 -2.12
C ASP A 194 3.30 11.96 -1.02
N GLU A 195 2.50 13.02 -0.90
CA GLU A 195 1.33 13.08 -0.01
C GLU A 195 0.34 11.94 -0.29
N LEU A 196 0.05 11.65 -1.56
CA LEU A 196 -0.80 10.52 -1.95
C LEU A 196 -0.17 9.18 -1.55
N GLY A 197 1.15 9.06 -1.68
CA GLY A 197 1.89 7.88 -1.25
C GLY A 197 1.78 7.61 0.25
N GLU A 198 1.95 8.63 1.07
CA GLU A 198 1.81 8.53 2.53
C GLU A 198 0.37 8.28 2.97
N GLU A 199 -0.61 8.90 2.28
CA GLU A 199 -2.05 8.67 2.51
C GLU A 199 -2.44 7.18 2.36
N PHE A 200 -1.85 6.49 1.38
CA PHE A 200 -2.14 5.08 1.08
C PHE A 200 -1.04 4.12 1.57
N ARG A 201 -0.21 4.54 2.54
CA ARG A 201 0.81 3.66 3.13
C ARG A 201 0.20 2.59 4.04
N LEU A 202 -0.84 2.96 4.79
CA LEU A 202 -1.54 2.10 5.75
C LEU A 202 -3.03 2.09 5.45
N VAL A 203 -3.68 0.99 5.81
CA VAL A 203 -5.13 0.83 5.79
C VAL A 203 -5.62 0.75 7.22
N ASP A 204 -6.46 1.70 7.58
CA ASP A 204 -7.14 1.73 8.88
C ASP A 204 -8.31 0.75 8.92
N ALA A 205 -8.73 0.41 10.14
CA ALA A 205 -9.91 -0.42 10.40
C ALA A 205 -9.88 -1.82 9.75
N ALA A 206 -8.70 -2.36 9.45
CA ALA A 206 -8.52 -3.70 8.90
C ALA A 206 -8.40 -4.77 9.99
N SER A 207 -8.78 -6.01 9.66
CA SER A 207 -8.62 -7.14 10.57
C SER A 207 -7.14 -7.50 10.74
N ILE A 208 -6.66 -7.46 11.98
CA ILE A 208 -5.28 -7.85 12.31
C ILE A 208 -5.26 -9.31 12.74
N ALA A 209 -4.43 -10.10 12.09
CA ALA A 209 -4.22 -11.50 12.40
C ALA A 209 -2.84 -11.76 13.03
N LEU A 210 -2.82 -12.62 14.03
CA LEU A 210 -1.63 -13.14 14.69
C LEU A 210 -1.22 -14.46 14.02
N PRO A 211 -0.04 -14.52 13.38
CA PRO A 211 0.49 -15.74 12.79
C PRO A 211 1.05 -16.70 13.85
N LEU A 212 0.23 -17.59 14.42
CA LEU A 212 0.65 -18.48 15.51
C LEU A 212 1.69 -19.52 15.05
N PHE A 213 1.57 -20.02 13.81
CA PHE A 213 2.50 -21.02 13.28
C PHE A 213 3.93 -20.48 13.16
N GLN A 214 4.07 -19.25 12.66
CA GLN A 214 5.37 -18.58 12.52
C GLN A 214 5.92 -18.11 13.88
N SER A 215 5.05 -17.61 14.77
CA SER A 215 5.45 -17.04 16.07
C SER A 215 5.98 -18.10 17.05
N LYS A 216 5.50 -19.36 16.95
CA LYS A 216 5.82 -20.52 17.80
C LYS A 216 5.41 -20.39 19.28
N VAL A 217 5.71 -19.26 19.90
CA VAL A 217 5.40 -18.95 21.30
C VAL A 217 4.76 -17.57 21.34
N VAL A 218 3.63 -17.47 22.03
CA VAL A 218 2.87 -16.23 22.21
C VAL A 218 2.52 -16.10 23.68
N GLY A 219 2.78 -14.92 24.26
CA GLY A 219 2.36 -14.56 25.62
C GLY A 219 1.26 -13.50 25.57
N LEU A 220 0.23 -13.65 26.41
CA LEU A 220 -0.79 -12.63 26.65
C LEU A 220 -0.52 -11.97 28.00
N VAL A 221 -0.38 -10.66 28.02
CA VAL A 221 -0.08 -9.88 29.22
C VAL A 221 -1.18 -8.84 29.42
N GLY A 222 -1.73 -8.78 30.62
CA GLY A 222 -2.80 -7.84 30.98
C GLY A 222 -3.60 -8.35 32.16
N GLU A 223 -4.73 -7.71 32.40
CA GLU A 223 -5.69 -8.13 33.41
C GLU A 223 -6.25 -9.53 33.11
N ARG A 224 -6.43 -10.34 34.15
CA ARG A 224 -6.78 -11.76 34.02
C ARG A 224 -8.05 -11.96 33.20
N GLU A 225 -9.09 -11.16 33.47
CA GLU A 225 -10.37 -11.24 32.75
C GLU A 225 -10.20 -11.01 31.25
N HIS A 226 -9.50 -9.94 30.85
CA HIS A 226 -9.24 -9.61 29.45
C HIS A 226 -8.39 -10.68 28.75
N THR A 227 -7.36 -11.22 29.42
CA THR A 227 -6.52 -12.28 28.84
C THR A 227 -7.28 -13.58 28.62
N LEU A 228 -8.15 -13.97 29.56
CA LEU A 228 -9.00 -15.16 29.44
C LEU A 228 -10.03 -14.98 28.31
N ALA A 229 -10.65 -13.81 28.21
CA ALA A 229 -11.57 -13.50 27.11
C ALA A 229 -10.89 -13.58 25.74
N ALA A 230 -9.70 -12.98 25.59
CA ALA A 230 -8.92 -13.05 24.37
C ALA A 230 -8.52 -14.49 24.01
N LEU A 231 -8.08 -15.27 25.00
CA LEU A 231 -7.70 -16.67 24.79
C LEU A 231 -8.89 -17.54 24.36
N ARG A 232 -10.07 -17.35 24.95
CA ARG A 232 -11.31 -18.04 24.53
C ARG A 232 -11.67 -17.70 23.08
N VAL A 233 -11.54 -16.44 22.68
CA VAL A 233 -11.76 -15.99 21.29
C VAL A 233 -10.76 -16.62 20.32
N ILE A 234 -9.48 -16.68 20.71
CA ILE A 234 -8.43 -17.35 19.90
C ILE A 234 -8.75 -18.83 19.73
N LEU A 235 -9.06 -19.53 20.83
CA LEU A 235 -9.39 -20.97 20.81
C LEU A 235 -10.64 -21.24 19.97
N ALA A 236 -11.68 -20.41 20.07
CA ALA A 236 -12.88 -20.54 19.26
C ALA A 236 -12.56 -20.43 17.76
N GLN A 237 -11.79 -19.42 17.36
CA GLN A 237 -11.39 -19.27 15.96
C GLN A 237 -10.54 -20.44 15.46
N VAL A 238 -9.56 -20.90 16.25
CA VAL A 238 -8.70 -22.03 15.90
C VAL A 238 -9.53 -23.30 15.70
N THR A 239 -10.39 -23.62 16.66
CA THR A 239 -11.18 -24.87 16.67
C THR A 239 -12.25 -24.92 15.60
N VAL A 240 -12.78 -23.76 15.19
CA VAL A 240 -13.77 -23.68 14.10
C VAL A 240 -13.12 -23.73 12.73
N ARG A 241 -11.93 -23.12 12.54
CA ARG A 241 -11.31 -23.03 11.20
C ARG A 241 -10.36 -24.18 10.86
N HIS A 242 -9.86 -24.94 11.84
CA HIS A 242 -8.88 -26.00 11.63
C HIS A 242 -9.40 -27.37 12.08
N SER A 243 -9.07 -28.43 11.34
CA SER A 243 -9.49 -29.78 11.69
C SER A 243 -8.82 -30.25 12.99
N PRO A 244 -9.52 -31.01 13.86
CA PRO A 244 -8.91 -31.68 15.02
C PRO A 244 -7.84 -32.71 14.66
N ASP A 245 -7.71 -33.09 13.38
CA ASP A 245 -6.65 -33.99 12.90
C ASP A 245 -5.36 -33.21 12.56
N GLU A 246 -5.48 -31.91 12.28
CA GLU A 246 -4.36 -31.04 11.90
C GLU A 246 -3.85 -30.23 13.11
N VAL A 247 -4.77 -29.81 13.98
CA VAL A 247 -4.47 -29.00 15.17
C VAL A 247 -4.98 -29.70 16.43
N LYS A 248 -4.08 -29.88 17.38
CA LYS A 248 -4.38 -30.39 18.72
C LYS A 248 -4.21 -29.28 19.75
N ILE A 249 -5.07 -29.26 20.76
CA ILE A 249 -5.02 -28.30 21.87
C ILE A 249 -4.66 -29.08 23.13
N ALA A 250 -3.51 -28.75 23.70
CA ALA A 250 -3.11 -29.20 25.01
C ALA A 250 -3.19 -28.03 26.00
N SER A 251 -3.69 -28.28 27.21
CA SER A 251 -3.87 -27.25 28.23
C SER A 251 -3.31 -27.68 29.58
N PHE A 252 -2.72 -26.71 30.27
CA PHE A 252 -2.19 -26.82 31.62
C PHE A 252 -2.75 -25.65 32.43
N TYR A 253 -3.48 -25.94 33.49
CA TYR A 253 -4.06 -24.95 34.39
C TYR A 253 -4.08 -25.48 35.81
N ASP A 254 -4.31 -24.62 36.80
CA ASP A 254 -4.48 -25.05 38.20
C ASP A 254 -5.90 -25.58 38.43
N GLU A 255 -6.09 -26.60 39.26
CA GLU A 255 -7.40 -27.16 39.63
C GLU A 255 -8.41 -26.10 40.07
N ARG A 256 -7.95 -25.00 40.68
CA ARG A 256 -8.80 -23.85 41.06
C ARG A 256 -9.44 -23.13 39.87
N GLU A 257 -8.85 -23.27 38.68
CA GLU A 257 -9.32 -22.68 37.43
C GLU A 257 -10.16 -23.64 36.59
N GLU A 258 -10.53 -24.82 37.12
CA GLU A 258 -11.30 -25.81 36.36
C GLU A 258 -12.58 -25.22 35.76
N SER A 259 -13.30 -24.36 36.49
CA SER A 259 -14.52 -23.70 36.01
C SER A 259 -14.30 -22.87 34.74
N GLU A 260 -13.11 -22.29 34.57
CA GLU A 260 -12.75 -21.47 33.41
C GLU A 260 -12.50 -22.31 32.15
N TRP A 261 -12.07 -23.56 32.33
CA TRP A 261 -11.53 -24.42 31.27
C TRP A 261 -12.37 -25.67 30.98
N ASN A 262 -13.29 -26.02 31.87
CA ASN A 262 -14.11 -27.23 31.77
C ASN A 262 -14.86 -27.36 30.44
N TRP A 263 -15.23 -26.25 29.80
CA TRP A 263 -15.89 -26.25 28.49
C TRP A 263 -15.02 -26.85 27.37
N MET A 264 -13.69 -26.76 27.44
CA MET A 264 -12.79 -27.28 26.41
C MET A 264 -12.86 -28.80 26.26
N ARG A 265 -13.32 -29.51 27.30
CA ARG A 265 -13.44 -30.98 27.28
C ARG A 265 -14.35 -31.52 26.18
N TRP A 266 -15.23 -30.67 25.67
CA TRP A 266 -16.18 -30.98 24.60
C TRP A 266 -15.60 -30.78 23.20
N LEU A 267 -14.45 -30.11 23.08
CA LEU A 267 -13.80 -29.88 21.81
C LEU A 267 -13.17 -31.17 21.28
N PRO A 268 -13.27 -31.46 19.96
CA PRO A 268 -12.59 -32.63 19.40
C PRO A 268 -11.06 -32.45 19.39
N HIS A 269 -10.57 -31.21 19.43
CA HIS A 269 -9.14 -30.86 19.37
C HIS A 269 -8.35 -31.23 20.63
N VAL A 270 -9.03 -31.42 21.78
CA VAL A 270 -8.35 -31.84 23.01
C VAL A 270 -8.10 -33.35 23.08
N TRP A 271 -8.64 -34.13 22.15
CA TRP A 271 -8.42 -35.57 22.11
C TRP A 271 -7.13 -35.90 21.37
N ASP A 272 -6.41 -36.91 21.87
CA ASP A 272 -5.34 -37.56 21.13
C ASP A 272 -5.85 -38.19 19.82
N ASP A 273 -4.92 -38.66 18.97
CA ASP A 273 -5.26 -39.21 17.65
C ASP A 273 -6.12 -40.48 17.78
N ASP A 274 -5.81 -41.31 18.77
CA ASP A 274 -6.51 -42.57 19.07
C ASP A 274 -7.80 -42.35 19.89
N ARG A 275 -8.08 -41.10 20.28
CA ARG A 275 -9.21 -40.69 21.14
C ARG A 275 -9.32 -41.46 22.45
N THR A 276 -8.17 -41.87 23.01
CA THR A 276 -8.07 -42.57 24.29
C THR A 276 -8.04 -41.61 25.48
N GLY A 277 -7.57 -40.38 25.28
CA GLY A 277 -7.35 -39.42 26.35
C GLY A 277 -7.48 -37.96 25.91
N ARG A 278 -7.80 -37.10 26.88
CA ARG A 278 -7.84 -35.65 26.69
C ARG A 278 -6.52 -35.02 27.12
N MET A 279 -5.98 -34.12 26.30
CA MET A 279 -4.78 -33.33 26.56
C MET A 279 -5.10 -32.12 27.44
N MET A 280 -5.70 -32.38 28.59
CA MET A 280 -6.02 -31.35 29.59
C MET A 280 -5.48 -31.79 30.94
N SER A 281 -4.80 -30.89 31.63
CA SER A 281 -4.23 -31.16 32.94
C SER A 281 -4.45 -29.99 33.88
N ASP A 282 -4.99 -30.32 35.05
CA ASP A 282 -5.35 -29.45 36.17
C ASP A 282 -4.46 -29.66 37.41
N ARG A 283 -3.77 -30.81 37.49
CA ARG A 283 -2.94 -31.25 38.62
C ARG A 283 -1.49 -31.46 38.21
N SER A 284 -0.58 -31.24 39.14
CA SER A 284 0.86 -31.39 38.87
C SER A 284 1.25 -32.79 38.35
N SER A 285 0.65 -33.86 38.88
CA SER A 285 0.94 -35.23 38.42
C SER A 285 0.49 -35.50 37.00
N SER A 286 -0.72 -35.05 36.62
CA SER A 286 -1.22 -35.17 35.24
C SER A 286 -0.46 -34.25 34.28
N ALA A 287 0.07 -33.12 34.78
CA ALA A 287 0.81 -32.16 33.97
C ALA A 287 2.15 -32.75 33.52
N HIS A 288 2.86 -33.44 34.41
CA HIS A 288 4.10 -34.14 34.04
C HIS A 288 3.85 -35.23 33.00
N GLN A 289 2.81 -36.05 33.18
CA GLN A 289 2.45 -37.10 32.22
C GLN A 289 2.11 -36.53 30.83
N LEU A 290 1.32 -35.43 30.80
CA LEU A 290 0.99 -34.77 29.54
C LEU A 290 2.22 -34.11 28.89
N ALA A 291 3.10 -33.50 29.68
CA ALA A 291 4.34 -32.91 29.19
C ALA A 291 5.27 -33.98 28.58
N ASP A 292 5.43 -35.13 29.24
CA ASP A 292 6.22 -36.26 28.73
C ASP A 292 5.65 -36.81 27.42
N PHE A 293 4.32 -36.96 27.35
CA PHE A 293 3.62 -37.36 26.13
C PHE A 293 3.88 -36.38 24.97
N LEU A 294 3.73 -35.08 25.22
CA LEU A 294 3.98 -34.04 24.22
C LEU A 294 5.47 -34.01 23.81
N PHE A 295 6.39 -34.16 24.76
CA PHE A 295 7.82 -34.17 24.50
C PHE A 295 8.23 -35.34 23.61
N ALA A 296 7.76 -36.56 23.91
CA ALA A 296 8.02 -37.74 23.08
C ALA A 296 7.51 -37.53 21.64
N ARG A 297 6.31 -36.94 21.49
CA ARG A 297 5.71 -36.68 20.17
C ARG A 297 6.44 -35.60 19.39
N LEU A 298 6.84 -34.51 20.04
CA LEU A 298 7.62 -33.44 19.41
C LEU A 298 9.01 -33.93 19.00
N ASN A 299 9.68 -34.75 19.81
CA ASN A 299 10.97 -35.35 19.45
C ASN A 299 10.84 -36.29 18.26
N ARG A 300 9.80 -37.13 18.21
CA ARG A 300 9.52 -37.98 17.04
C ARG A 300 9.37 -37.14 15.76
N ARG A 301 8.61 -36.03 15.82
CA ARG A 301 8.45 -35.10 14.68
C ARG A 301 9.77 -34.45 14.27
N LYS A 302 10.59 -34.03 15.25
CA LYS A 302 11.91 -33.45 15.01
C LYS A 302 12.85 -34.44 14.30
N ASN A 303 12.90 -35.69 14.78
CA ASN A 303 13.74 -36.74 14.19
C ASN A 303 13.28 -37.05 12.75
N ASN A 304 11.99 -37.25 12.52
CA ASN A 304 11.45 -37.49 11.18
C ASN A 304 11.77 -36.34 10.21
N ARG A 305 11.73 -35.08 10.67
CA ARG A 305 12.09 -33.93 9.84
C ARG A 305 13.57 -33.92 9.47
N ASN A 306 14.44 -34.27 10.42
CA ASN A 306 15.88 -34.37 10.21
C ASN A 306 16.24 -35.51 9.25
N GLU A 307 15.57 -36.67 9.35
CA GLU A 307 15.75 -37.79 8.41
C GLU A 307 15.33 -37.44 6.98
N ARG A 308 14.23 -36.68 6.82
CA ARG A 308 13.80 -36.20 5.50
C ARG A 308 14.78 -35.19 4.90
N HIS A 309 15.37 -34.32 5.72
CA HIS A 309 16.43 -33.40 5.26
C HIS A 309 17.74 -34.16 4.93
N GLY A 310 18.08 -35.21 5.69
CA GLY A 310 19.26 -36.03 5.44
C GLY A 310 19.17 -36.94 4.21
N LYS A 311 17.95 -37.32 3.78
CA LYS A 311 17.72 -38.11 2.56
C LYS A 311 17.50 -37.25 1.30
N GLY A 312 17.42 -35.93 1.44
CA GLY A 312 17.17 -35.00 0.35
C GLY A 312 18.43 -34.42 -0.28
N MET A 313 19.41 -35.25 -0.65
CA MET A 313 20.54 -34.82 -1.50
C MET A 313 21.24 -36.01 -2.15
N GLU A 314 20.54 -36.70 -3.04
CA GLU A 314 21.12 -37.51 -4.13
C GLU A 314 20.00 -37.76 -5.13
N VAL A 315 19.71 -36.74 -5.96
CA VAL A 315 19.06 -36.97 -7.24
C VAL A 315 20.20 -36.93 -8.25
N PRO A 316 20.61 -38.07 -8.85
CA PRO A 316 21.60 -38.04 -9.91
C PRO A 316 21.04 -37.24 -11.09
N CYS A 317 21.91 -36.40 -11.64
CA CYS A 317 21.72 -35.56 -12.81
C CYS A 317 21.12 -36.33 -13.99
#